data_AF-A0A2Y9ARI6-F1
#
_entry.id   AF-A0A2Y9ARI6-F1
#
_cell.length_a   1.000
_cell.length_b   1.000
_cell.length_c   1.000
_cell.angle_alpha   90.00
_cell.angle_beta   90.00
_cell.angle_gamma   90.00
#
_symmetry.space_group_name_H-M   'P 1'
#
loop_
_entity.id
_entity.type
_entity.pdbx_description
1 polymer ?
#
loop_
_entity_poly.entity_id
_entity_poly.type
_entity_poly.pdbx_seq_one_letter_code
_entity_poly.pdbx_strand_id
1 'polypeptide(L)'
;MTSARAEAVAAALARLPLGAFRGRSQGRDWLVVRSTFAGGASEKLVARSLDGTGYVSLNLYRLEAGPRLKPCEMPAQRVADFLADLTVPGPPPVTRDGARSPRGRR
;
A
#
# COMPACT_ATOMS: atom_id res chain seq x y z
N MET A 1 17.19 18.16 -9.97
CA MET A 1 17.74 16.83 -9.68
C MET A 1 16.70 16.03 -8.92
N THR A 2 16.22 14.93 -9.49
CA THR A 2 15.28 14.02 -8.81
C THR A 2 15.98 13.26 -7.70
N SER A 3 15.29 13.03 -6.58
CA SER A 3 15.85 12.21 -5.50
C SER A 3 15.68 10.72 -5.83
N ALA A 4 16.74 9.92 -5.70
CA ALA A 4 16.68 8.46 -5.82
C ALA A 4 15.57 7.84 -4.95
N ARG A 5 15.28 8.47 -3.80
CA ARG A 5 14.18 8.07 -2.91
C ARG A 5 12.80 8.30 -3.52
N ALA A 6 12.62 9.42 -4.24
CA ALA A 6 11.35 9.71 -4.90
C ALA A 6 11.08 8.72 -6.04
N GLU A 7 12.12 8.33 -6.79
CA GLU A 7 12.04 7.28 -7.81
C GLU A 7 11.65 5.92 -7.21
N ALA A 8 12.32 5.51 -6.14
CA ALA A 8 12.00 4.25 -5.45
C ALA A 8 10.55 4.22 -4.94
N VAL A 9 10.07 5.33 -4.36
CA VAL A 9 8.67 5.45 -3.93
C VAL A 9 7.72 5.42 -5.13
N ALA A 10 8.04 6.09 -6.23
CA ALA A 10 7.23 6.06 -7.45
C ALA A 10 7.08 4.64 -8.03
N ALA A 11 8.18 3.87 -8.05
CA ALA A 11 8.18 2.49 -8.49
C ALA A 11 7.43 1.55 -7.52
N ALA A 12 7.49 1.81 -6.21
CA ALA A 12 6.70 1.07 -5.23
C ALA A 12 5.19 1.33 -5.39
N LEU A 13 4.77 2.59 -5.48
CA LEU A 13 3.35 2.96 -5.66
C LEU A 13 2.73 2.34 -6.92
N ALA A 14 3.49 2.27 -8.01
CA ALA A 14 3.02 1.70 -9.28
C ALA A 14 2.61 0.21 -9.17
N ARG A 15 3.12 -0.51 -8.16
CA ARG A 15 2.81 -1.93 -7.91
C ARG A 15 1.66 -2.14 -6.92
N LEU A 16 1.16 -1.08 -6.29
CA LEU A 16 0.11 -1.16 -5.27
C LEU A 16 -1.30 -1.00 -5.89
N PRO A 17 -2.32 -1.68 -5.35
CA PRO A 17 -3.71 -1.45 -5.76
C PRO A 17 -4.13 0.01 -5.55
N LEU A 18 -5.06 0.48 -6.39
CA LEU A 18 -5.81 1.71 -6.10
C LEU A 18 -6.93 1.41 -5.10
N GLY A 19 -7.35 2.43 -4.36
CA GLY A 19 -8.38 2.31 -3.34
C GLY A 19 -7.84 1.75 -2.02
N ALA A 20 -8.75 1.21 -1.21
CA ALA A 20 -8.43 0.65 0.09
C ALA A 20 -7.99 -0.82 -0.01
N PHE A 21 -6.90 -1.17 0.66
CA PHE A 21 -6.41 -2.55 0.74
C PHE A 21 -5.70 -2.78 2.08
N ARG A 22 -5.57 -4.07 2.45
CA ARG A 22 -4.74 -4.48 3.58
C ARG A 22 -3.31 -4.70 3.12
N GLY A 23 -2.35 -4.34 3.95
CA GLY A 23 -0.94 -4.61 3.73
C GLY A 23 -0.21 -4.94 5.02
N ARG A 24 0.95 -5.57 4.91
CA ARG A 24 1.86 -5.81 6.05
C ARG A 24 3.15 -5.05 5.82
N SER A 25 3.61 -4.33 6.84
CA SER A 25 4.87 -3.59 6.81
C SER A 25 5.41 -3.42 8.23
N GLN A 26 6.71 -3.62 8.39
CA GLN A 26 7.47 -3.49 9.64
C GLN A 26 6.87 -4.31 10.77
N GLY A 27 6.47 -5.55 10.44
CA GLY A 27 5.84 -6.48 11.38
C GLY A 27 4.40 -6.14 11.79
N ARG A 28 3.78 -5.10 11.21
CA ARG A 28 2.41 -4.66 11.52
C ARG A 28 1.47 -4.84 10.33
N ASP A 29 0.19 -5.03 10.62
CA ASP A 29 -0.88 -5.01 9.60
C ASP A 29 -1.46 -3.60 9.48
N TRP A 30 -1.71 -3.18 8.25
CA TRP A 30 -2.12 -1.82 7.89
C TRP A 30 -3.38 -1.83 7.03
N LEU A 31 -4.24 -0.84 7.26
CA LEU A 31 -5.20 -0.38 6.26
C LEU A 31 -4.54 0.73 5.45
N VAL A 32 -4.37 0.49 4.16
CA VAL A 32 -3.74 1.42 3.22
C VAL A 32 -4.78 1.91 2.23
N VAL A 33 -4.75 3.20 1.94
CA VAL A 33 -5.56 3.83 0.89
C VAL A 33 -4.63 4.54 -0.07
N ARG A 34 -4.64 4.12 -1.34
CA ARG A 34 -3.95 4.80 -2.44
C ARG A 34 -4.97 5.47 -3.35
N SER A 35 -4.70 6.71 -3.73
CA SER A 35 -5.57 7.49 -4.63
C SER A 35 -4.73 8.26 -5.64
N THR A 36 -5.25 8.39 -6.86
CA THR A 36 -4.65 9.17 -7.95
C THR A 36 -5.48 10.42 -8.23
N PHE A 37 -4.83 11.50 -8.61
CA PHE A 37 -5.44 12.79 -8.95
C PHE A 37 -4.81 13.32 -10.24
N ALA A 38 -5.45 14.34 -10.84
CA ALA A 38 -4.93 15.02 -12.03
C ALA A 38 -4.53 14.04 -13.16
N GLY A 39 -5.40 13.09 -13.48
CA GLY A 39 -5.13 12.09 -14.53
C GLY A 39 -3.96 11.14 -14.23
N GLY A 40 -3.54 11.01 -12.96
CA GLY A 40 -2.40 10.18 -12.55
C GLY A 40 -1.10 10.95 -12.35
N ALA A 41 -1.08 12.27 -12.60
CA ALA A 41 0.08 13.12 -12.34
C ALA A 41 0.36 13.34 -10.85
N SER A 42 -0.60 13.04 -9.97
CA SER A 42 -0.44 13.11 -8.52
C SER A 42 -1.03 11.87 -7.85
N GLU A 43 -0.36 11.39 -6.82
CA GLU A 43 -0.78 10.25 -6.02
C GLU A 43 -0.71 10.57 -4.54
N LYS A 44 -1.67 10.07 -3.77
CA LYS A 44 -1.69 10.12 -2.31
C LYS A 44 -1.74 8.70 -1.78
N LEU A 45 -0.98 8.45 -0.72
CA LEU A 45 -1.11 7.24 0.07
C LEU A 45 -1.26 7.60 1.54
N VAL A 46 -2.22 6.96 2.20
CA VAL A 46 -2.43 7.03 3.65
C VAL A 46 -2.50 5.61 4.18
N ALA A 47 -1.72 5.32 5.21
CA ALA A 47 -1.72 4.04 5.90
C ALA A 47 -1.91 4.25 7.40
N ARG A 48 -2.82 3.49 7.99
CA ARG A 48 -3.05 3.39 9.44
C ARG A 48 -2.81 1.95 9.87
N SER A 49 -2.03 1.73 10.91
CA SER A 49 -1.87 0.38 11.44
C SER A 49 -3.17 -0.07 12.10
N LEU A 50 -3.48 -1.37 12.00
CA LEU A 50 -4.71 -1.93 12.56
C LEU A 50 -4.67 -2.02 14.09
N ASP A 51 -3.48 -1.94 14.69
CA ASP A 51 -3.28 -1.81 16.13
C ASP A 51 -3.40 -0.36 16.64
N GLY A 52 -3.59 0.62 15.74
CA GLY A 52 -3.74 2.04 16.07
C GLY A 52 -2.43 2.78 16.43
N THR A 53 -1.27 2.11 16.40
CA THR A 53 0.02 2.68 16.83
C THR A 53 0.79 3.42 15.74
N GLY A 54 0.38 3.29 14.48
CA GLY A 54 1.14 3.67 13.31
C GLY A 54 0.35 4.49 12.31
N TYR A 55 1.02 5.50 11.76
CA TYR A 55 0.52 6.33 10.68
C TYR A 55 1.64 6.62 9.68
N VAL A 56 1.34 6.50 8.39
CA VAL A 56 2.22 6.89 7.29
C VAL A 56 1.38 7.60 6.24
N SER A 57 1.81 8.77 5.76
CA SER A 57 1.16 9.41 4.62
C SER A 57 2.10 10.24 3.77
N LEU A 58 1.81 10.28 2.47
CA LEU A 58 2.61 10.97 1.46
C LEU A 58 1.73 11.46 0.32
N ASN A 59 2.26 12.46 -0.39
CA ASN A 59 1.89 12.74 -1.78
C ASN A 59 3.12 12.52 -2.67
N LEU A 60 2.90 12.04 -3.89
CA LEU A 60 3.90 11.92 -4.94
C LEU A 60 3.40 12.67 -6.17
N TYR A 61 4.21 13.58 -6.71
CA TYR A 61 3.93 14.30 -7.94
C TYR A 61 4.83 13.80 -9.05
N ARG A 62 4.27 13.49 -10.22
CA ARG A 62 5.01 13.11 -11.41
C ARG A 62 5.19 14.36 -12.27
N LEU A 63 6.42 14.84 -12.34
CA LEU A 63 6.80 16.07 -13.05
C LEU A 63 7.75 15.71 -14.20
N GLU A 64 7.87 16.60 -15.20
CA GLU A 64 8.82 16.43 -16.31
C GLU A 64 10.27 16.27 -15.81
N ALA A 65 10.63 17.00 -14.76
CA ALA A 65 11.94 16.92 -14.13
C ALA A 65 12.13 15.69 -13.22
N GLY A 66 11.15 14.78 -13.15
CA GLY A 66 11.13 13.57 -12.32
C GLY A 66 10.18 13.63 -11.11
N PRO A 67 9.91 12.49 -10.45
CA PRO A 67 9.02 12.42 -9.31
C PRO A 67 9.46 13.26 -8.11
N ARG A 68 8.49 13.91 -7.48
CA ARG A 68 8.67 14.67 -6.23
C ARG A 68 7.86 14.04 -5.11
N LEU A 69 8.57 13.51 -4.11
CA LEU A 69 7.98 12.96 -2.89
C LEU A 69 7.72 14.06 -1.86
N LYS A 70 6.52 14.08 -1.28
CA LYS A 70 6.10 15.00 -0.22
C LYS A 70 5.40 14.24 0.93
N PRO A 71 6.15 13.77 1.93
CA PRO A 71 5.59 13.19 3.16
C PRO A 71 4.78 14.22 3.95
N CYS A 72 3.74 13.80 4.67
CA CYS A 72 3.03 14.68 5.60
C CYS A 72 3.57 14.45 7.02
N GLU A 73 4.22 15.46 7.62
CA GLU A 73 4.62 15.44 9.04
C GLU A 73 5.56 14.29 9.45
N MET A 74 6.33 13.75 8.50
CA MET A 74 7.29 12.68 8.79
C MET A 74 8.51 12.69 7.84
N PRO A 75 9.65 12.10 8.25
CA PRO A 75 10.81 12.00 7.38
C PRO A 75 10.53 11.21 6.10
N ALA A 76 11.10 11.65 4.98
CA ALA A 76 11.00 10.91 3.72
C ALA A 76 11.57 9.48 3.81
N GLN A 77 12.58 9.27 4.65
CA GLN A 77 13.15 7.95 4.90
C GLN A 77 12.11 6.97 5.45
N ARG A 78 11.32 7.38 6.44
CA ARG A 78 10.25 6.56 7.02
C ARG A 78 9.23 6.10 5.98
N VAL A 79 8.87 7.00 5.05
CA VAL A 79 7.96 6.68 3.94
C VAL A 79 8.57 5.66 2.99
N ALA A 80 9.84 5.86 2.62
CA ALA A 80 10.55 4.95 1.72
C ALA A 80 10.71 3.56 2.32
N ASP A 81 11.12 3.47 3.59
CA ASP A 81 11.27 2.20 4.30
C ASP A 81 9.93 1.46 4.46
N PHE A 82 8.87 2.20 4.78
CA PHE A 82 7.52 1.64 4.84
C PHE A 82 7.12 1.02 3.50
N LEU A 83 7.27 1.75 2.39
CA LEU A 83 6.88 1.26 1.06
C LEU A 83 7.79 0.17 0.50
N ALA A 84 9.07 0.17 0.87
CA ALA A 84 10.00 -0.89 0.49
C ALA A 84 9.63 -2.24 1.12
N ASP A 85 9.13 -2.22 2.36
CA ASP A 85 8.72 -3.41 3.10
C ASP A 85 7.24 -3.79 2.88
N LEU A 86 6.41 -2.87 2.40
CA LEU A 86 4.97 -3.08 2.24
C LEU A 86 4.67 -4.23 1.28
N THR A 87 4.04 -5.27 1.81
CA THR A 87 3.49 -6.39 1.05
C THR A 87 1.97 -6.36 1.10
N VAL A 88 1.33 -6.66 -0.02
CA VAL A 88 -0.13 -6.83 -0.08
C VAL A 88 -0.38 -8.33 0.07
N PRO A 89 -0.87 -8.82 1.22
CA PRO A 89 -1.28 -10.20 1.32
C PRO A 89 -2.36 -10.45 0.27
N GLY A 90 -2.21 -11.55 -0.47
CA GLY A 90 -3.26 -12.03 -1.36
C GLY A 90 -4.56 -12.24 -0.58
N PRO A 91 -5.71 -12.35 -1.26
CA PRO A 91 -6.93 -12.77 -0.59
C PRO A 91 -6.64 -14.04 0.22
N PRO A 92 -7.19 -14.19 1.43
CA PRO A 92 -7.04 -15.44 2.16
C PRO A 92 -7.47 -16.58 1.23
N PRO A 93 -6.75 -17.72 1.22
CA PRO A 93 -7.18 -18.86 0.42
C PRO A 93 -8.62 -19.14 0.78
N VAL A 94 -9.50 -19.14 -0.23
CA VAL A 94 -10.90 -19.53 -0.06
C VAL A 94 -10.90 -21.00 0.36
N THR A 95 -10.99 -21.25 1.66
CA THR A 95 -11.32 -22.57 2.17
C THR A 95 -12.74 -22.86 1.72
N ARG A 96 -12.87 -23.64 0.65
CA ARG A 96 -14.15 -24.22 0.25
C ARG A 96 -14.50 -25.29 1.29
N ASP A 97 -14.95 -24.86 2.46
CA ASP A 97 -15.63 -25.75 3.40
C ASP A 97 -16.94 -26.18 2.78
N GLY A 98 -16.97 -27.43 2.33
CA GLY A 98 -18.10 -27.96 1.60
C GLY A 98 -17.87 -29.33 1.01
N ALA A 99 -17.16 -30.21 1.72
CA ALA A 99 -17.34 -31.64 1.55
C ALA A 99 -18.78 -31.98 1.98
N ARG A 100 -19.73 -31.90 1.05
CA ARG A 100 -21.03 -32.57 1.22
C ARG A 100 -20.86 -34.02 0.79
N SER A 101 -20.65 -34.90 1.76
CA SER A 101 -21.19 -36.28 1.76
C SER A 101 -20.96 -36.90 3.15
N PRO A 102 -21.73 -37.89 3.63
CA PRO A 102 -22.81 -38.62 2.96
C PRO A 102 -24.09 -38.69 3.81
N ARG A 103 -25.28 -38.51 3.23
CA ARG A 103 -26.52 -38.94 3.91
C ARG A 103 -27.54 -39.50 2.93
N GLY A 104 -27.95 -40.73 3.19
CA GLY A 104 -29.11 -41.41 2.60
C GLY A 104 -28.75 -42.85 2.26
N ARG A 105 -28.75 -43.78 3.23
CA ARG A 105 -29.90 -44.64 3.56
C ARG A 105 -30.56 -45.25 2.32
N ARG A 106 -30.23 -46.49 1.98
CA ARG A 106 -31.10 -47.69 2.08
C ARG A 106 -30.32 -48.93 1.65
#